data_AF-A0A2T3I0Z9-F1
#
_entry.id   AF-A0A2T3I0Z9-F1
#
_cell.length_a   1.000
_cell.length_b   1.000
_cell.length_c   1.000
_cell.angle_alpha   90.00
_cell.angle_beta   90.00
_cell.angle_gamma   90.00
#
_symmetry.space_group_name_H-M   'P 1'
#
loop_
_entity.id
_entity.type
_entity.pdbx_description
1 polymer ?
#
loop_
_entity_poly.entity_id
_entity_poly.type
_entity_poly.pdbx_seq_one_letter_code
_entity_poly.pdbx_strand_id
1 'polypeptide(L)'
;MKWLVTFVVISSLSLTGCSVLSTQDPRNSGQHWQDQKIEMDIAGVAHTRQFTKQLSVDSVALDGTVLLVGQATSQPLKQAFVEQIRGITGIDRIYNQIQVRPLLTMTNISRDAWLTTKVKSQLIASKQLTNVVIKVISENKRVFLLGYVAPEQAAIATNIARNVSGVEHVITLFEKPQRY
;
A
#
# COMPACT_ATOMS: atom_id res chain seq x y z
N MET A 1 -35.17 -21.03 -21.73
CA MET A 1 -34.72 -19.63 -21.84
C MET A 1 -33.37 -19.50 -21.12
N LYS A 2 -32.33 -19.09 -21.86
CA LYS A 2 -30.95 -19.01 -21.38
C LYS A 2 -30.79 -17.77 -20.49
N TRP A 3 -30.44 -17.96 -19.22
CA TRP A 3 -30.17 -16.85 -18.30
C TRP A 3 -28.75 -16.33 -18.56
N LEU A 4 -28.67 -15.08 -19.02
CA LEU A 4 -27.44 -14.36 -19.31
C LEU A 4 -26.64 -14.19 -18.02
N VAL A 5 -25.51 -14.89 -17.94
CA VAL A 5 -24.45 -14.63 -16.95
C VAL A 5 -23.81 -13.30 -17.33
N THR A 6 -24.28 -12.20 -16.75
CA THR A 6 -23.57 -10.92 -16.80
C THR A 6 -22.34 -11.02 -15.91
N PHE A 7 -21.20 -11.38 -16.52
CA PHE A 7 -19.87 -11.13 -15.97
C PHE A 7 -19.69 -9.62 -15.83
N VAL A 8 -20.09 -9.08 -14.69
CA VAL A 8 -19.71 -7.72 -14.27
C VAL A 8 -18.29 -7.83 -13.74
N VAL A 9 -17.32 -7.84 -14.66
CA VAL A 9 -15.92 -7.53 -14.36
C VAL A 9 -15.88 -6.03 -14.11
N ILE A 10 -16.13 -5.61 -12.87
CA ILE A 10 -15.72 -4.28 -12.41
C ILE A 10 -14.20 -4.36 -12.25
N SER A 11 -13.52 -4.24 -13.40
CA SER A 11 -12.13 -3.83 -13.44
C SER A 11 -12.12 -2.36 -13.02
N SER A 12 -11.97 -2.12 -11.72
CA SER A 12 -11.60 -0.81 -11.23
C SER A 12 -10.14 -0.59 -11.59
N LEU A 13 -9.89 -0.26 -12.87
CA LEU A 13 -8.78 0.61 -13.23
C LEU A 13 -9.07 1.94 -12.54
N SER A 14 -8.64 2.07 -11.29
CA SER A 14 -8.42 3.36 -10.69
C SER A 14 -7.38 4.04 -11.57
N LEU A 15 -7.84 4.90 -12.47
CA LEU A 15 -7.03 5.90 -13.16
C LEU A 15 -6.45 6.80 -12.06
N THR A 16 -5.40 6.32 -11.40
CA THR A 16 -4.51 7.14 -10.61
C THR A 16 -3.71 7.91 -11.63
N GLY A 17 -4.28 9.04 -12.10
CA GLY A 17 -3.56 9.96 -12.94
C GLY A 17 -2.26 10.30 -12.23
N CYS A 18 -1.13 9.97 -12.83
CA CYS A 18 0.17 10.49 -12.42
C CYS A 18 0.17 12.00 -12.67
N SER A 19 -0.37 12.78 -11.74
CA SER A 19 0.13 14.14 -11.57
C SER A 19 1.54 14.00 -11.01
N VAL A 20 2.53 14.02 -11.90
CA VAL A 20 3.94 14.17 -11.53
C VAL A 20 4.10 15.58 -10.97
N LEU A 21 3.83 15.72 -9.67
CA LEU A 21 4.13 16.90 -8.88
C LEU A 21 5.32 16.57 -7.99
N SER A 22 6.49 16.39 -8.60
CA SER A 22 7.80 16.67 -8.00
C SER A 22 8.92 16.16 -8.91
N THR A 23 9.76 17.07 -9.38
CA THR A 23 11.05 16.81 -10.03
C THR A 23 12.18 16.56 -9.02
N GLN A 24 11.85 16.10 -7.79
CA GLN A 24 12.75 16.02 -6.64
C GLN A 24 12.78 14.63 -5.98
N ASP A 25 12.43 13.55 -6.69
CA ASP A 25 12.79 12.20 -6.21
C ASP A 25 14.23 11.91 -6.68
N PRO A 26 15.22 11.76 -5.78
CA PRO A 26 16.63 11.58 -6.16
C PRO A 26 16.93 10.15 -6.63
N ARG A 27 15.93 9.28 -6.79
CA ARG A 27 16.08 7.90 -7.23
C ARG A 27 16.24 7.79 -8.74
N ASN A 28 17.07 6.85 -9.18
CA ASN A 28 17.20 6.54 -10.60
C ASN A 28 15.89 5.94 -11.12
N SER A 29 15.49 6.28 -12.35
CA SER A 29 14.30 5.71 -13.01
C SER A 29 14.30 4.19 -12.96
N GLY A 30 15.47 3.55 -13.01
CA GLY A 30 15.62 2.09 -12.87
C GLY A 30 15.10 1.52 -11.54
N GLN A 31 15.31 2.19 -10.40
CA GLN A 31 14.83 1.73 -9.10
C GLN A 31 13.30 1.79 -9.01
N HIS A 32 12.71 2.89 -9.51
CA HIS A 32 11.25 3.01 -9.61
C HIS A 32 10.62 1.94 -10.49
N TRP A 33 11.23 1.65 -11.64
CA TRP A 33 10.77 0.59 -12.53
C TRP A 33 10.84 -0.78 -11.86
N GLN A 34 11.91 -1.06 -11.10
CA GLN A 34 12.05 -2.30 -10.36
C GLN A 34 10.99 -2.43 -9.25
N ASP A 35 10.75 -1.37 -8.47
CA ASP A 35 9.70 -1.34 -7.45
C ASP A 35 8.32 -1.61 -8.07
N GLN A 36 7.99 -0.94 -9.18
CA GLN A 36 6.72 -1.13 -9.90
C GLN A 36 6.58 -2.54 -10.46
N LYS A 37 7.67 -3.13 -10.97
CA LYS A 37 7.69 -4.51 -11.45
C LYS A 37 7.37 -5.48 -10.31
N ILE A 38 8.00 -5.30 -9.14
CA ILE A 38 7.73 -6.12 -7.96
C ILE A 38 6.26 -5.99 -7.54
N GLU A 39 5.72 -4.76 -7.44
CA GLU A 39 4.30 -4.53 -7.12
C GLU A 39 3.37 -5.23 -8.14
N MET A 40 3.70 -5.19 -9.43
CA MET A 40 2.94 -5.84 -10.49
C MET A 40 3.01 -7.38 -10.41
N ASP A 41 4.19 -7.94 -10.15
CA ASP A 41 4.38 -9.39 -10.00
C ASP A 41 3.58 -9.92 -8.78
N ILE A 42 3.59 -9.17 -7.66
CA ILE A 42 2.77 -9.48 -6.48
C ILE A 42 1.28 -9.42 -6.81
N ALA A 43 0.83 -8.37 -7.50
CA ALA A 43 -0.55 -8.26 -7.95
C ALA A 43 -0.95 -9.42 -8.86
N GLY A 44 -0.05 -9.85 -9.76
CA GLY A 44 -0.25 -11.02 -10.62
C GLY A 44 -0.48 -12.29 -9.80
N VAL A 45 0.32 -12.53 -8.76
CA VAL A 45 0.14 -13.66 -7.84
C VAL A 45 -1.21 -13.58 -7.12
N ALA A 46 -1.58 -12.40 -6.60
CA ALA A 46 -2.84 -12.20 -5.88
C ALA A 46 -4.08 -12.48 -6.74
N HIS A 47 -3.97 -12.30 -8.06
CA HIS A 47 -5.05 -12.55 -9.02
C HIS A 47 -5.10 -13.98 -9.58
N THR A 48 -4.24 -14.89 -9.12
CA THR A 48 -4.32 -16.30 -9.50
C THR A 48 -5.56 -16.98 -8.88
N ARG A 49 -5.98 -18.12 -9.48
CA ARG A 49 -7.15 -18.89 -9.00
C ARG A 49 -7.07 -19.29 -7.54
N GLN A 50 -5.86 -19.44 -7.01
CA GLN A 50 -5.61 -19.79 -5.61
C GLN A 50 -6.03 -18.68 -4.63
N PHE A 51 -5.92 -17.39 -5.02
CA PHE A 51 -6.05 -16.27 -4.08
C PHE A 51 -7.23 -15.31 -4.37
N THR A 52 -7.60 -15.06 -5.63
CA THR A 52 -8.55 -14.01 -6.09
C THR A 52 -9.85 -13.82 -5.30
N LYS A 53 -10.40 -14.85 -4.64
CA LYS A 53 -11.68 -14.77 -3.90
C LYS A 53 -11.53 -14.82 -2.38
N GLN A 54 -10.32 -15.08 -1.90
CA GLN A 54 -10.05 -15.39 -0.50
C GLN A 54 -8.97 -14.48 0.08
N LEU A 55 -8.36 -13.66 -0.76
CA LEU A 55 -7.30 -12.72 -0.45
C LEU A 55 -7.63 -11.39 -1.12
N SER A 56 -7.47 -10.30 -0.38
CA SER A 56 -7.41 -8.95 -0.93
C SER A 56 -6.16 -8.32 -0.34
N VAL A 57 -5.20 -7.95 -1.20
CA VAL A 57 -3.90 -7.43 -0.78
C VAL A 57 -3.50 -6.29 -1.72
N ASP A 58 -3.03 -5.22 -1.11
CA ASP A 58 -2.25 -4.17 -1.76
C ASP A 58 -0.79 -4.29 -1.32
N SER A 59 0.13 -3.85 -2.17
CA SER A 59 1.56 -3.95 -1.95
C SER A 59 2.29 -2.66 -2.27
N VAL A 60 3.31 -2.37 -1.47
CA VAL A 60 4.26 -1.29 -1.75
C VAL A 60 5.65 -1.86 -1.78
N ALA A 61 6.39 -1.61 -2.86
CA ALA A 61 7.81 -1.88 -2.94
C ALA A 61 8.61 -0.58 -2.78
N LEU A 62 9.71 -0.66 -2.04
CA LEU A 62 10.69 0.40 -1.86
C LEU A 62 12.07 -0.23 -1.71
N ASP A 63 12.88 -0.22 -2.78
CA ASP A 63 14.28 -0.68 -2.77
C ASP A 63 14.41 -2.10 -2.18
N GLY A 64 13.67 -3.04 -2.78
CA GLY A 64 13.63 -4.45 -2.38
C GLY A 64 12.87 -4.74 -1.08
N THR A 65 12.42 -3.71 -0.34
CA THR A 65 11.54 -3.87 0.80
C THR A 65 10.07 -3.79 0.38
N VAL A 66 9.30 -4.82 0.71
CA VAL A 66 7.87 -4.94 0.36
C VAL A 66 7.00 -4.87 1.60
N LEU A 67 6.05 -3.96 1.61
CA LEU A 67 4.91 -3.97 2.53
C LEU A 67 3.74 -4.68 1.86
N LEU A 68 3.17 -5.68 2.52
CA LEU A 68 1.91 -6.32 2.12
C LEU A 68 0.80 -5.91 3.11
N VAL A 69 -0.27 -5.30 2.62
CA VAL A 69 -1.42 -4.87 3.43
C VAL A 69 -2.70 -5.49 2.89
N GLY A 70 -3.58 -5.98 3.76
CA GLY A 70 -4.87 -6.49 3.32
C GLY A 70 -5.46 -7.55 4.24
N GLN A 71 -6.26 -8.45 3.67
CA GLN A 71 -6.89 -9.57 4.38
C GLN A 71 -6.74 -10.89 3.64
N ALA A 72 -6.65 -11.94 4.44
CA ALA A 72 -6.81 -13.33 4.01
C ALA A 72 -7.93 -13.98 4.83
N THR A 73 -8.73 -14.83 4.21
CA THR A 73 -9.81 -15.55 4.92
C THR A 73 -9.29 -16.60 5.90
N SER A 74 -8.02 -17.02 5.78
CA SER A 74 -7.41 -18.02 6.66
C SER A 74 -5.89 -17.82 6.83
N GLN A 75 -5.35 -18.35 7.92
CA GLN A 75 -3.92 -18.30 8.21
C GLN A 75 -3.08 -19.12 7.20
N PRO A 76 -3.49 -20.33 6.76
CA PRO A 76 -2.75 -21.07 5.73
C PRO A 76 -2.69 -20.32 4.39
N LEU A 77 -3.79 -19.66 3.98
CA LEU A 77 -3.79 -18.87 2.75
C LEU A 77 -2.82 -17.68 2.83
N LYS A 78 -2.80 -16.99 3.98
CA LYS A 78 -1.84 -15.91 4.24
C LYS A 78 -0.39 -16.41 4.13
N GLN A 79 -0.09 -17.57 4.72
CA GLN A 79 1.25 -18.16 4.70
C GLN A 79 1.67 -18.55 3.28
N ALA A 80 0.80 -19.28 2.56
CA ALA A 80 1.05 -19.70 1.18
C ALA A 80 1.30 -18.49 0.25
N PHE A 81 0.51 -17.42 0.39
CA PHE A 81 0.72 -16.19 -0.38
C PHE A 81 2.09 -15.58 -0.09
N VAL A 82 2.44 -15.38 1.18
CA VAL A 82 3.72 -14.78 1.57
C VAL A 82 4.91 -15.64 1.12
N GLU A 83 4.80 -16.96 1.21
CA GLU A 83 5.82 -17.89 0.72
C GLU A 83 6.02 -17.78 -0.80
N GLN A 84 4.94 -17.63 -1.55
CA GLN A 84 5.04 -17.42 -3.00
C GLN A 84 5.67 -16.07 -3.34
N ILE A 85 5.34 -15.00 -2.60
CA ILE A 85 5.94 -13.68 -2.81
C ILE A 85 7.45 -13.71 -2.52
N ARG A 86 7.93 -14.47 -1.53
CA ARG A 86 9.38 -14.61 -1.24
C ARG A 86 10.20 -15.12 -2.42
N GLY A 87 9.58 -15.81 -3.38
CA GLY A 87 10.25 -16.30 -4.58
C GLY A 87 10.42 -15.26 -5.69
N ILE A 88 9.84 -14.07 -5.55
CA ILE A 88 9.96 -13.00 -6.55
C ILE A 88 11.35 -12.36 -6.46
N THR A 89 12.04 -12.30 -7.60
CA THR A 89 13.38 -11.71 -7.71
C THR A 89 13.36 -10.22 -7.35
N GLY A 90 14.33 -9.80 -6.53
CA GLY A 90 14.48 -8.40 -6.11
C GLY A 90 13.70 -8.04 -4.84
N ILE A 91 13.06 -9.01 -4.19
CA ILE A 91 12.51 -8.83 -2.84
C ILE A 91 13.56 -9.26 -1.81
N ASP A 92 14.00 -8.32 -0.98
CA ASP A 92 14.95 -8.57 0.12
C ASP A 92 14.23 -8.74 1.45
N ARG A 93 13.18 -7.93 1.69
CA ARG A 93 12.47 -7.89 2.99
C ARG A 93 10.97 -7.80 2.76
N ILE A 94 10.21 -8.56 3.54
CA ILE A 94 8.73 -8.52 3.50
C ILE A 94 8.19 -8.13 4.87
N TYR A 95 7.52 -6.99 4.94
CA TYR A 95 6.69 -6.58 6.05
C TYR A 95 5.25 -7.03 5.80
N ASN A 96 4.87 -8.15 6.39
CA ASN A 96 3.52 -8.69 6.27
C ASN A 96 2.56 -8.05 7.27
N GLN A 97 1.59 -7.29 6.77
CA GLN A 97 0.51 -6.66 7.54
C GLN A 97 -0.88 -7.18 7.16
N ILE A 98 -0.94 -8.32 6.46
CA ILE A 98 -2.17 -9.02 6.10
C ILE A 98 -2.83 -9.58 7.36
N GLN A 99 -4.10 -9.24 7.56
CA GLN A 99 -4.90 -9.73 8.68
C GLN A 99 -5.71 -10.97 8.28
N VAL A 100 -5.79 -11.96 9.18
CA VAL A 100 -6.69 -13.10 8.97
C VAL A 100 -8.08 -12.70 9.43
N ARG A 101 -8.97 -12.43 8.47
CA ARG A 101 -10.34 -11.94 8.69
C ARG A 101 -11.16 -11.97 7.40
N PRO A 102 -12.49 -11.79 7.47
CA PRO A 102 -13.30 -11.58 6.26
C PRO A 102 -12.80 -10.40 5.43
N LEU A 103 -12.92 -10.52 4.11
CA LEU A 103 -12.56 -9.45 3.17
C LEU A 103 -13.42 -8.20 3.42
N LEU A 104 -12.85 -7.02 3.15
CA LEU A 104 -13.57 -5.77 3.34
C LEU A 104 -14.76 -5.65 2.39
N THR A 105 -15.85 -5.06 2.91
CA THR A 105 -16.99 -4.67 2.09
C THR A 105 -16.67 -3.41 1.29
N MET A 106 -17.41 -3.15 0.21
CA MET A 106 -17.27 -1.91 -0.57
C MET A 106 -17.38 -0.66 0.32
N THR A 107 -18.28 -0.68 1.30
CA THR A 107 -18.45 0.42 2.26
C THR A 107 -17.20 0.66 3.11
N ASN A 108 -16.50 -0.39 3.52
CA ASN A 108 -15.24 -0.26 4.26
C ASN A 108 -14.15 0.34 3.36
N ILE A 109 -14.00 -0.18 2.14
CA ILE A 109 -13.02 0.31 1.16
C ILE A 109 -13.25 1.80 0.85
N SER A 110 -14.49 2.23 0.63
CA SER A 110 -14.79 3.66 0.40
C SER A 110 -14.47 4.54 1.60
N ARG A 111 -14.70 4.06 2.83
CA ARG A 111 -14.34 4.79 4.06
C ARG A 111 -12.83 4.92 4.20
N ASP A 112 -12.08 3.87 3.89
CA ASP A 112 -10.62 3.89 3.92
C ASP A 112 -10.04 4.79 2.82
N ALA A 113 -10.59 4.78 1.60
CA ALA A 113 -10.18 5.72 0.55
C ALA A 113 -10.36 7.19 0.97
N TRP A 114 -11.47 7.50 1.65
CA TRP A 114 -11.69 8.83 2.24
C TRP A 114 -10.71 9.12 3.38
N LEU A 115 -10.42 8.14 4.24
CA LEU A 115 -9.45 8.26 5.31
C LEU A 115 -8.04 8.53 4.78
N THR A 116 -7.59 7.78 3.77
CA THR A 116 -6.32 8.00 3.05
C THR A 116 -6.25 9.42 2.51
N THR A 117 -7.32 9.90 1.86
CA THR A 117 -7.38 11.26 1.32
C THR A 117 -7.18 12.30 2.42
N LYS A 118 -7.90 12.19 3.56
CA LYS A 118 -7.73 13.11 4.69
C LYS A 118 -6.30 13.13 5.22
N VAL A 119 -5.71 11.94 5.42
CA VAL A 119 -4.33 11.84 5.92
C VAL A 119 -3.36 12.51 4.94
N LYS A 120 -3.46 12.19 3.65
CA LYS A 120 -2.62 12.81 2.60
C LYS A 120 -2.76 14.33 2.61
N SER A 121 -3.99 14.86 2.65
CA SER A 121 -4.24 16.29 2.69
C SER A 121 -3.60 16.98 3.90
N GLN A 122 -3.69 16.38 5.10
CA GLN A 122 -3.06 16.96 6.29
C GLN A 122 -1.54 16.90 6.26
N LEU A 123 -0.96 15.83 5.72
CA LEU A 123 0.49 15.74 5.53
C LEU A 123 1.00 16.81 4.55
N ILE A 124 0.31 16.99 3.42
CA ILE A 124 0.65 18.00 2.41
C ILE A 124 0.52 19.43 2.95
N ALA A 125 -0.48 19.69 3.80
CA ALA A 125 -0.66 21.00 4.42
C ALA A 125 0.43 21.35 5.45
N SER A 126 1.24 20.38 5.89
CA SER A 126 2.29 20.61 6.88
C SER A 126 3.51 21.27 6.26
N LYS A 127 3.81 22.50 6.71
CA LYS A 127 5.03 23.24 6.34
C LYS A 127 6.33 22.53 6.76
N GLN A 128 6.27 21.56 7.67
CA GLN A 128 7.44 20.81 8.16
C GLN A 128 7.76 19.58 7.30
N LEU A 129 6.85 19.18 6.40
CA LEU A 129 6.98 17.99 5.55
C LEU A 129 7.12 18.34 4.05
N THR A 130 7.42 19.60 3.71
CA THR A 130 7.45 20.08 2.32
C THR A 130 8.50 19.41 1.44
N ASN A 131 9.55 18.85 2.05
CA ASN A 131 10.72 18.31 1.35
C ASN A 131 10.80 16.78 1.46
N VAL A 132 9.70 16.10 1.84
CA VAL A 132 9.64 14.65 1.92
C VAL A 132 8.43 14.11 1.20
N VAL A 133 8.63 12.99 0.50
CA VAL A 133 7.55 12.24 -0.14
C VAL A 133 7.18 11.07 0.76
N ILE A 134 5.94 11.08 1.25
CA ILE A 134 5.39 10.03 2.12
C ILE A 134 4.31 9.28 1.34
N LYS A 135 4.52 7.99 1.07
CA LYS A 135 3.47 7.11 0.55
C LYS A 135 2.54 6.76 1.70
N VAL A 136 1.24 6.93 1.47
CA VAL A 136 0.19 6.68 2.45
C VAL A 136 -0.78 5.66 1.88
N ILE A 137 -1.00 4.59 2.64
CA ILE A 137 -2.03 3.58 2.41
C ILE A 137 -2.86 3.47 3.67
N SER A 138 -4.16 3.24 3.54
CA SER A 138 -4.99 2.86 4.67
C SER A 138 -5.81 1.63 4.36
N GLU A 139 -5.90 0.74 5.35
CA GLU A 139 -6.70 -0.47 5.25
C GLU A 139 -7.37 -0.74 6.60
N ASN A 140 -8.70 -0.83 6.60
CA ASN A 140 -9.53 -0.99 7.78
C ASN A 140 -9.09 -0.04 8.92
N LYS A 141 -9.11 1.27 8.66
CA LYS A 141 -8.74 2.32 9.62
C LYS A 141 -7.30 2.29 10.15
N ARG A 142 -6.44 1.38 9.64
CA ARG A 142 -5.01 1.36 9.91
C ARG A 142 -4.32 2.14 8.80
N VAL A 143 -3.47 3.09 9.17
CA VAL A 143 -2.72 3.91 8.24
C VAL A 143 -1.27 3.46 8.22
N PHE A 144 -0.73 3.25 7.03
CA PHE A 144 0.65 2.88 6.78
C PHE A 144 1.35 4.07 6.12
N LEU A 145 2.42 4.54 6.75
CA LEU A 145 3.26 5.63 6.24
C LEU A 145 4.61 5.07 5.84
N LEU A 146 5.03 5.33 4.60
CA LEU A 146 6.27 4.83 4.04
C LEU A 146 7.05 5.92 3.33
N GLY A 147 8.37 5.75 3.24
CA GLY A 147 9.24 6.61 2.44
C GLY A 147 10.60 6.84 3.09
N TYR A 148 11.44 7.59 2.40
CA TYR A 148 12.73 8.04 2.91
C TYR A 148 12.55 9.32 3.71
N VAL A 149 12.47 9.20 5.03
CA VAL A 149 12.06 10.30 5.91
C VAL A 149 12.99 10.39 7.11
N ALA A 150 13.49 11.60 7.39
CA ALA A 150 14.31 11.83 8.58
C ALA A 150 13.51 11.56 9.86
N PRO A 151 14.14 11.10 10.97
CA PRO A 151 13.41 10.73 12.19
C PRO A 151 12.47 11.81 12.73
N GLU A 152 12.87 13.08 12.66
CA GLU A 152 12.05 14.22 13.11
C GLU A 152 10.78 14.38 12.26
N GLN A 153 10.92 14.31 10.94
CA GLN A 153 9.81 14.38 9.99
C GLN A 153 8.90 13.16 10.08
N ALA A 154 9.47 11.98 10.35
CA ALA A 154 8.72 10.76 10.59
C ALA A 154 7.83 10.88 11.84
N ALA A 155 8.34 11.47 12.92
CA ALA A 155 7.57 11.74 14.13
C ALA A 155 6.42 12.73 13.87
N ILE A 156 6.69 13.79 13.10
CA ILE A 156 5.67 14.77 12.69
C ILE A 156 4.58 14.11 11.85
N ALA A 157 4.95 13.34 10.82
CA ALA A 157 4.01 12.65 9.95
C ALA A 157 3.15 11.65 10.72
N THR A 158 3.76 10.89 11.63
CA THR A 158 3.06 9.96 12.52
C THR A 158 2.07 10.70 13.41
N ASN A 159 2.48 11.84 13.99
CA ASN A 159 1.62 12.64 14.84
C ASN A 159 0.44 13.25 14.08
N ILE A 160 0.64 13.70 12.84
CA ILE A 160 -0.45 14.18 11.98
C ILE A 160 -1.42 13.02 11.73
N ALA A 161 -0.94 11.89 11.21
CA ALA A 161 -1.78 10.77 10.83
C ALA A 161 -2.61 10.22 12.01
N ARG A 162 -2.02 10.08 13.20
CA ARG A 162 -2.74 9.54 14.37
C ARG A 162 -3.84 10.46 14.91
N ASN A 163 -3.79 11.75 14.61
CA ASN A 163 -4.81 12.72 15.03
C ASN A 163 -5.91 12.91 13.97
N VAL A 164 -5.82 12.23 12.82
CA VAL A 164 -6.90 12.25 11.82
C VAL A 164 -8.08 11.42 12.33
N SER A 165 -9.26 12.05 12.38
CA SER A 165 -10.50 11.38 12.79
C SER A 165 -10.79 10.14 11.93
N GLY A 166 -10.95 9.00 12.61
CA GLY A 166 -11.21 7.70 12.00
C GLY A 166 -9.97 6.79 11.88
N VAL A 167 -8.77 7.29 12.18
CA VAL A 167 -7.56 6.47 12.28
C VAL A 167 -7.56 5.72 13.62
N GLU A 168 -7.35 4.41 13.58
CA GLU A 168 -7.24 3.56 14.77
C GLU A 168 -5.78 3.17 15.06
N HIS A 169 -5.00 2.92 14.02
CA HIS A 169 -3.58 2.57 14.15
C HIS A 169 -2.75 3.28 13.10
N VAL A 170 -1.54 3.69 13.47
CA VAL A 170 -0.52 4.19 12.53
C VAL A 170 0.67 3.27 12.59
N ILE A 171 1.06 2.73 11.44
CA ILE A 171 2.22 1.87 11.26
C ILE A 171 3.18 2.60 10.33
N THR A 172 4.44 2.68 10.72
CA THR A 172 5.47 3.43 9.98
C THR A 172 6.52 2.47 9.44
N LEU A 173 6.86 2.66 8.18
CA LEU A 173 7.93 1.95 7.47
C LEU A 173 8.79 3.00 6.77
N PHE A 174 9.41 3.84 7.59
CA PHE A 174 10.31 4.87 7.11
C PHE A 174 11.73 4.33 7.04
N GLU A 175 12.36 4.55 5.90
CA GLU A 175 13.79 4.33 5.73
C GLU A 175 14.54 5.64 5.92
N LYS A 176 15.79 5.57 6.35
CA LYS A 176 16.62 6.77 6.49
C LYS A 176 16.94 7.32 5.11
N PRO A 177 16.84 8.65 4.88
CA PRO A 177 17.28 9.25 3.62
C PRO A 177 18.75 8.89 3.35
N GLN A 178 19.02 8.39 2.14
CA GLN A 178 20.39 8.18 1.66
C GLN A 178 21.08 9.56 1.62
N ARG A 179 22.19 9.72 2.34
CA ARG A 179 23.01 10.94 2.23
C ARG A 179 23.82 10.84 0.94
N TYR A 180 23.58 11.76 0.00
CA TYR A 180 24.51 12.02 -1.09
C TYR A 180 25.67 12.88 -0.61
#